data_AF-A0A3A1Y6Y6-F1
#
_entry.id   AF-A0A3A1Y6Y6-F1
#
_cell.length_a   1.000
_cell.length_b   1.000
_cell.length_c   1.000
_cell.angle_alpha   90.00
_cell.angle_beta   90.00
_cell.angle_gamma   90.00
#
_symmetry.space_group_name_H-M   'P 1'
#
loop_
_entity.id
_entity.type
_entity.pdbx_description
1 polymer ?
#
loop_
_entity_poly.entity_id
_entity_poly.type
_entity_poly.pdbx_seq_one_letter_code
_entity_poly.pdbx_strand_id
1 'polypeptide(L)'
;MYKSIFSLALGVVLLAPAYSKTTLTNNDLKRFNQIYQTYGKQWLAGYRELLTKNISPGTGARPVVNSRTMVNEVVISFYRTINANKRPQLKQSKYTFPAFNDFTFAQQVCRIAQKSPAQMTKLEKSNFVAKKFCEYTTFYYGLFVADFKSEQVNSLNALASRKFFTQQQWQSLTRGRYGFSYRPLKTSDLHSTRLGKYVIALK
;
A
#
# COMPACT_ATOMS: atom_id res chain seq x y z
N MET A 1 0.67 -59.04 26.18
CA MET A 1 -0.41 -58.50 25.33
C MET A 1 -0.67 -57.04 25.73
N TYR A 2 -0.18 -56.07 24.97
CA TYR A 2 -0.48 -54.65 25.20
C TYR A 2 -1.33 -54.13 24.04
N LYS A 3 -2.57 -53.69 24.34
CA LYS A 3 -3.47 -53.04 23.39
C LYS A 3 -3.18 -51.54 23.39
N SER A 4 -2.62 -51.04 22.29
CA SER A 4 -2.57 -49.60 21.98
C SER A 4 -3.93 -49.15 21.47
N ILE A 5 -4.51 -48.14 22.11
CA ILE A 5 -5.66 -47.38 21.63
C ILE A 5 -5.13 -46.02 21.16
N PHE A 6 -5.05 -45.82 19.85
CA PHE A 6 -4.80 -44.51 19.25
C PHE A 6 -6.14 -43.79 19.11
N SER A 7 -6.40 -42.81 19.98
CA SER A 7 -7.49 -41.85 19.80
C SER A 7 -7.06 -40.78 18.81
N LEU A 8 -7.63 -40.80 17.61
CA LEU A 8 -7.56 -39.72 16.64
C LEU A 8 -8.45 -38.56 17.13
N ALA A 9 -7.85 -37.50 17.67
CA ALA A 9 -8.56 -36.26 17.94
C ALA A 9 -8.76 -35.49 16.62
N LEU A 10 -9.98 -35.53 16.09
CA LEU A 10 -10.41 -34.72 14.96
C LEU A 10 -10.47 -33.24 15.39
N GLY A 11 -9.41 -32.49 15.08
CA GLY A 11 -9.38 -31.04 15.29
C GLY A 11 -10.30 -30.33 14.29
N VAL A 12 -11.45 -29.86 14.76
CA VAL A 12 -12.34 -28.97 14.00
C VAL A 12 -11.63 -27.62 13.85
N VAL A 13 -11.10 -27.35 12.66
CA VAL A 13 -10.58 -26.03 12.28
C VAL A 13 -11.77 -25.12 12.02
N LEU A 14 -12.11 -24.27 13.00
CA LEU A 14 -13.08 -23.19 12.84
C LEU A 14 -12.50 -22.14 11.88
N LEU A 15 -12.86 -22.23 10.60
CA LEU A 15 -12.62 -21.17 9.61
C LEU A 15 -13.57 -20.01 9.91
N ALA A 16 -13.11 -19.02 10.68
CA ALA A 16 -13.85 -17.78 10.85
C ALA A 16 -14.02 -17.08 9.48
N PRO A 17 -15.23 -16.65 9.10
CA PRO A 17 -15.43 -15.92 7.85
C PRO A 17 -14.73 -14.57 7.94
N ALA A 18 -13.86 -14.27 6.98
CA ALA A 18 -13.23 -12.96 6.85
C ALA A 18 -14.31 -11.90 6.56
N TYR A 19 -14.82 -11.23 7.60
CA TYR A 19 -15.77 -10.14 7.48
C TYR A 19 -15.17 -8.98 6.69
N SER A 20 -15.43 -8.97 5.38
CA SER A 20 -15.11 -7.84 4.51
C SER A 20 -16.10 -6.72 4.79
N LYS A 21 -15.73 -5.74 5.60
CA LYS A 21 -16.53 -4.53 5.88
C LYS A 21 -17.06 -3.91 4.57
N THR A 22 -18.38 -3.78 4.44
CA THR A 22 -19.08 -3.28 3.24
C THR A 22 -19.68 -1.88 3.40
N THR A 23 -19.69 -1.34 4.62
CA THR A 23 -20.33 -0.05 4.94
C THR A 23 -19.40 0.85 5.75
N LEU A 24 -19.42 2.15 5.46
CA LEU A 24 -18.70 3.18 6.22
C LEU A 24 -19.51 3.60 7.45
N THR A 25 -18.81 3.64 8.58
CA THR A 25 -19.30 4.20 9.85
C THR A 25 -18.91 5.66 9.97
N ASN A 26 -19.54 6.40 10.89
CA ASN A 26 -19.15 7.79 11.18
C ASN A 26 -17.69 7.92 11.62
N ASN A 27 -17.16 6.94 12.36
CA ASN A 27 -15.76 6.90 12.77
C ASN A 27 -14.82 6.73 11.56
N ASP A 28 -15.21 5.97 10.54
CA ASP A 28 -14.41 5.85 9.33
C ASP A 28 -14.35 7.17 8.57
N LEU A 29 -15.50 7.85 8.44
CA LEU A 29 -15.60 9.15 7.78
C LEU A 29 -14.76 10.20 8.51
N LYS A 30 -14.87 10.27 9.84
CA LYS A 30 -14.08 11.19 10.67
C LYS A 30 -12.59 10.94 10.50
N ARG A 31 -12.15 9.67 10.61
CA ARG A 31 -10.74 9.32 10.44
C ARG A 31 -10.25 9.59 9.01
N PHE A 32 -11.04 9.27 8.00
CA PHE A 32 -10.72 9.56 6.60
C PHE A 32 -10.51 11.05 6.38
N ASN A 33 -11.39 11.91 6.93
CA ASN A 33 -11.25 13.35 6.79
C ASN A 33 -10.01 13.89 7.48
N GLN A 34 -9.67 13.38 8.66
CA GLN A 34 -8.42 13.73 9.35
C GLN A 34 -7.19 13.35 8.51
N ILE A 35 -7.19 12.13 7.93
CA ILE A 35 -6.14 11.66 7.03
C ILE A 35 -6.05 12.54 5.79
N TYR A 36 -7.19 12.87 5.16
CA TYR A 36 -7.22 13.71 3.97
C TYR A 36 -6.75 15.14 4.26
N GLN A 37 -7.14 15.74 5.38
CA GLN A 37 -6.64 17.04 5.80
C GLN A 37 -5.13 17.02 6.05
N THR A 38 -4.61 15.91 6.57
CA THR A 38 -3.18 15.76 6.88
C THR A 38 -2.33 15.51 5.62
N TYR A 39 -2.80 14.67 4.70
CA TYR A 39 -1.96 14.14 3.60
C TYR A 39 -2.51 14.41 2.20
N GLY A 40 -3.79 14.76 2.07
CA GLY A 40 -4.51 14.80 0.79
C GLY A 40 -3.85 15.69 -0.26
N LYS A 41 -3.38 16.88 0.13
CA LYS A 41 -2.65 17.79 -0.79
C LYS A 41 -1.38 17.14 -1.35
N GLN A 42 -0.59 16.47 -0.50
CA GLN A 42 0.66 15.83 -0.91
C GLN A 42 0.40 14.61 -1.79
N TRP A 43 -0.57 13.77 -1.43
CA TRP A 43 -0.90 12.60 -2.23
C TRP A 43 -1.47 13.00 -3.59
N LEU A 44 -2.35 14.01 -3.66
CA LEU A 44 -2.87 14.54 -4.92
C LEU A 44 -1.76 15.12 -5.80
N ALA A 45 -0.72 15.74 -5.22
CA ALA A 45 0.44 16.21 -5.98
C ALA A 45 1.24 15.04 -6.59
N GLY A 46 1.49 13.97 -5.82
CA GLY A 46 2.15 12.78 -6.37
C GLY A 46 1.30 12.06 -7.42
N TYR A 47 -0.02 12.00 -7.24
CA TYR A 47 -0.94 11.49 -8.25
C TYR A 47 -0.86 12.31 -9.54
N ARG A 48 -0.79 13.64 -9.43
CA ARG A 48 -0.62 14.52 -10.60
C ARG A 48 0.68 14.22 -11.34
N GLU A 49 1.79 13.97 -10.65
CA GLU A 49 3.06 13.58 -11.29
C GLU A 49 2.93 12.25 -12.06
N LEU A 50 2.19 11.28 -11.52
CA LEU A 50 1.93 10.02 -12.21
C LEU A 50 1.02 10.20 -13.43
N LEU A 51 0.01 11.07 -13.32
CA LEU A 51 -0.88 11.42 -14.44
C LEU A 51 -0.10 12.08 -15.59
N THR A 52 0.82 13.00 -15.31
CA THR A 52 1.64 13.64 -16.37
C THR A 52 2.58 12.65 -17.06
N LYS A 53 2.88 11.53 -16.40
CA LYS A 53 3.64 10.39 -16.96
C LYS A 53 2.74 9.36 -17.65
N ASN A 54 1.47 9.66 -17.89
CA ASN A 54 0.47 8.74 -18.47
C ASN A 54 0.22 7.45 -17.66
N ILE A 55 0.51 7.46 -16.35
CA ILE A 55 0.13 6.39 -15.42
C ILE A 55 -1.22 6.78 -14.81
N SER A 56 -2.29 6.69 -15.60
CA SER A 56 -3.63 7.17 -15.22
C SER A 56 -4.66 6.05 -15.17
N PRO A 57 -5.71 6.15 -14.33
CA PRO A 57 -6.91 5.34 -14.52
C PRO A 57 -7.54 5.66 -15.88
N GLY A 58 -8.16 4.66 -16.52
CA GLY A 58 -8.98 4.82 -17.72
C GLY A 58 -8.25 5.00 -19.06
N THR A 59 -6.96 5.38 -19.09
CA THR A 59 -6.25 5.68 -20.35
C THR A 59 -5.64 4.46 -21.07
N GLY A 60 -5.83 3.25 -20.52
CA GLY A 60 -5.12 2.05 -20.95
C GLY A 60 -3.64 2.10 -20.55
N ALA A 61 -3.11 0.99 -20.02
CA ALA A 61 -1.70 0.94 -19.63
C ALA A 61 -0.81 0.89 -20.87
N ARG A 62 0.21 1.77 -20.94
CA ARG A 62 1.20 1.82 -22.01
C ARG A 62 2.60 1.97 -21.41
N PRO A 63 3.65 1.44 -22.05
CA PRO A 63 5.02 1.65 -21.61
C PRO A 63 5.39 3.14 -21.59
N VAL A 64 5.97 3.62 -20.48
CA VAL A 64 6.33 5.04 -20.30
C VAL A 64 7.78 5.25 -19.89
N VAL A 65 8.39 4.29 -19.19
CA VAL A 65 9.81 4.35 -18.79
C VAL A 65 10.43 2.95 -18.79
N ASN A 66 11.76 2.85 -18.83
CA ASN A 66 12.44 1.58 -18.67
C ASN A 66 12.28 1.02 -17.24
N SER A 67 12.56 -0.27 -17.06
CA SER A 67 12.36 -0.99 -15.79
C SER A 67 13.20 -0.43 -14.63
N ARG A 68 14.43 0.03 -14.90
CA ARG A 68 15.32 0.61 -13.88
C ARG A 68 14.75 1.94 -13.36
N THR A 69 14.32 2.82 -14.25
CA THR A 69 13.67 4.09 -13.91
C THR A 69 12.36 3.85 -13.17
N MET A 70 11.56 2.86 -13.59
CA MET A 70 10.33 2.49 -12.89
C MET A 70 10.60 2.12 -11.42
N VAL A 71 11.56 1.22 -11.16
CA VAL A 71 11.90 0.81 -9.80
C VAL A 71 12.50 1.96 -8.99
N ASN A 72 13.56 2.59 -9.49
CA ASN A 72 14.40 3.48 -8.68
C ASN A 72 13.81 4.87 -8.48
N GLU A 73 12.98 5.34 -9.42
CA GLU A 73 12.43 6.69 -9.39
C GLU A 73 10.93 6.66 -9.16
N VAL A 74 10.17 5.99 -10.03
CA VAL A 74 8.70 6.07 -9.98
C VAL A 74 8.13 5.40 -8.73
N VAL A 75 8.49 4.13 -8.49
CA VAL A 75 8.02 3.39 -7.31
C VAL A 75 8.51 4.08 -6.04
N ILE A 76 9.80 4.40 -5.93
CA ILE A 76 10.34 5.03 -4.71
C ILE A 76 9.75 6.42 -4.48
N SER A 77 9.52 7.22 -5.52
CA SER A 77 8.85 8.53 -5.40
C SER A 77 7.42 8.38 -4.89
N PHE A 78 6.67 7.38 -5.38
CA PHE A 78 5.34 7.07 -4.86
C PHE A 78 5.38 6.77 -3.36
N TYR A 79 6.27 5.87 -2.92
CA TYR A 79 6.41 5.54 -1.51
C TYR A 79 6.86 6.73 -0.64
N ARG A 80 7.74 7.60 -1.16
CA ARG A 80 8.12 8.86 -0.49
C ARG A 80 6.94 9.82 -0.35
N THR A 81 6.10 9.90 -1.38
CA THR A 81 4.90 10.74 -1.42
C THR A 81 3.89 10.26 -0.39
N ILE A 82 3.52 8.98 -0.40
CA ILE A 82 2.50 8.48 0.52
C ILE A 82 2.97 8.52 1.98
N ASN A 83 4.27 8.35 2.22
CA ASN A 83 4.85 8.47 3.55
C ASN A 83 4.97 9.92 4.04
N ALA A 84 4.76 10.91 3.18
CA ALA A 84 4.67 12.32 3.53
C ALA A 84 5.80 12.85 4.43
N ASN A 85 7.02 12.35 4.20
CA ASN A 85 8.19 12.67 5.03
C ASN A 85 8.01 12.38 6.54
N LYS A 86 7.07 11.52 6.91
CA LYS A 86 6.86 11.11 8.30
C LYS A 86 7.89 10.06 8.69
N ARG A 87 8.39 10.20 9.93
CA ARG A 87 9.38 9.29 10.48
C ARG A 87 8.74 7.92 10.74
N PRO A 88 9.31 6.81 10.25
CA PRO A 88 8.91 5.46 10.66
C PRO A 88 9.10 5.26 12.17
N GLN A 89 8.34 4.32 12.73
CA GLN A 89 8.51 3.90 14.12
C GLN A 89 9.22 2.54 14.16
N LEU A 90 10.28 2.48 14.96
CA LEU A 90 11.00 1.25 15.31
C LEU A 90 10.73 0.99 16.79
N LYS A 91 9.80 0.08 17.10
CA LYS A 91 9.44 -0.26 18.49
C LYS A 91 9.44 -1.77 18.66
N GLN A 92 10.12 -2.28 19.69
CA GLN A 92 10.02 -3.69 20.13
C GLN A 92 10.10 -4.70 18.97
N SER A 93 11.15 -4.60 18.16
CA SER A 93 11.36 -5.49 16.98
C SER A 93 10.27 -5.41 15.90
N LYS A 94 9.45 -4.36 15.92
CA LYS A 94 8.44 -4.09 14.91
C LYS A 94 8.75 -2.80 14.19
N TYR A 95 8.61 -2.89 12.88
CA TYR A 95 8.66 -1.76 11.98
C TYR A 95 7.26 -1.31 11.59
N THR A 96 6.95 -0.03 11.77
CA THR A 96 5.67 0.53 11.32
C THR A 96 5.82 1.88 10.63
N PHE A 97 4.92 2.13 9.69
CA PHE A 97 4.76 3.40 9.00
C PHE A 97 3.36 3.95 9.23
N PRO A 98 3.20 4.92 10.16
CA PRO A 98 1.90 5.52 10.40
C PRO A 98 1.25 6.10 9.14
N ALA A 99 2.01 6.84 8.31
CA ALA A 99 1.49 7.42 7.08
C ALA A 99 1.09 6.37 6.02
N PHE A 100 1.86 5.28 5.89
CA PHE A 100 1.49 4.15 5.03
C PHE A 100 0.21 3.45 5.53
N ASN A 101 0.08 3.27 6.85
CA ASN A 101 -1.13 2.69 7.44
C ASN A 101 -2.35 3.59 7.18
N ASP A 102 -2.19 4.91 7.27
CA ASP A 102 -3.24 5.86 6.94
C ASP A 102 -3.59 5.84 5.44
N PHE A 103 -2.60 5.69 4.57
CA PHE A 103 -2.82 5.47 3.13
C PHE A 103 -3.62 4.18 2.87
N THR A 104 -3.27 3.07 3.52
CA THR A 104 -4.00 1.80 3.38
C THR A 104 -5.44 1.91 3.91
N PHE A 105 -5.65 2.65 5.00
CA PHE A 105 -6.97 2.93 5.54
C PHE A 105 -7.80 3.79 4.58
N ALA A 106 -7.22 4.88 4.05
CA ALA A 106 -7.88 5.73 3.07
C ALA A 106 -8.30 4.94 1.83
N GLN A 107 -7.43 4.05 1.33
CA GLN A 107 -7.76 3.17 0.24
C GLN A 107 -8.92 2.22 0.58
N GLN A 108 -8.94 1.64 1.77
CA GLN A 108 -10.03 0.75 2.18
C GLN A 108 -11.37 1.49 2.18
N VAL A 109 -11.40 2.70 2.75
CA VAL A 109 -12.60 3.57 2.74
C VAL A 109 -13.02 3.88 1.31
N CYS A 110 -12.08 4.26 0.45
CA CYS A 110 -12.34 4.55 -0.96
C CYS A 110 -12.87 3.34 -1.73
N ARG A 111 -12.33 2.15 -1.49
CA ARG A 111 -12.83 0.90 -2.10
C ARG A 111 -14.27 0.60 -1.67
N ILE A 112 -14.63 0.85 -0.42
CA ILE A 112 -16.01 0.69 0.07
C ILE A 112 -16.93 1.73 -0.60
N ALA A 113 -16.51 3.00 -0.61
CA ALA A 113 -17.26 4.09 -1.21
C ALA A 113 -17.53 3.87 -2.70
N GLN A 114 -16.54 3.42 -3.47
CA GLN A 114 -16.67 3.19 -4.91
C GLN A 114 -17.60 2.03 -5.28
N LYS A 115 -17.87 1.10 -4.35
CA LYS A 115 -18.78 -0.02 -4.59
C LYS A 115 -20.27 0.34 -4.44
N SER A 116 -20.58 1.52 -3.89
CA SER A 116 -21.97 1.92 -3.62
C SER A 116 -22.12 3.43 -3.74
N PRO A 117 -22.99 3.95 -4.64
CA PRO A 117 -23.28 5.37 -4.75
C PRO A 117 -23.64 6.02 -3.40
N ALA A 118 -24.43 5.32 -2.58
CA ALA A 118 -24.81 5.80 -1.25
C ALA A 118 -23.61 5.99 -0.30
N GLN A 119 -22.61 5.10 -0.35
CA GLN A 119 -21.40 5.23 0.46
C GLN A 119 -20.50 6.36 -0.08
N MET A 120 -20.41 6.53 -1.40
CA MET A 120 -19.71 7.66 -2.01
C MET A 120 -20.33 8.99 -1.59
N THR A 121 -21.66 9.13 -1.64
CA THR A 121 -22.36 10.34 -1.22
C THR A 121 -22.11 10.67 0.26
N LYS A 122 -22.05 9.66 1.14
CA LYS A 122 -21.68 9.87 2.56
C LYS A 122 -20.28 10.46 2.70
N LEU A 123 -19.33 9.96 1.90
CA LEU A 123 -17.95 10.43 1.91
C LEU A 123 -17.85 11.87 1.36
N GLU A 124 -18.52 12.16 0.24
CA GLU A 124 -18.53 13.46 -0.43
C GLU A 124 -19.14 14.58 0.43
N LYS A 125 -20.22 14.29 1.18
CA LYS A 125 -20.80 15.24 2.15
C LYS A 125 -19.80 15.73 3.18
N SER A 126 -18.78 14.93 3.46
CA SER A 126 -17.75 15.23 4.43
C SER A 126 -16.44 15.75 3.79
N ASN A 127 -16.31 15.64 2.46
CA ASN A 127 -15.17 16.07 1.67
C ASN A 127 -15.50 16.15 0.16
N PHE A 128 -15.57 17.36 -0.39
CA PHE A 128 -16.02 17.62 -1.77
C PHE A 128 -15.18 16.97 -2.88
N VAL A 129 -13.92 16.58 -2.60
CA VAL A 129 -13.00 16.00 -3.62
C VAL A 129 -12.92 14.46 -3.51
N ALA A 130 -13.76 13.84 -2.67
CA ALA A 130 -13.66 12.43 -2.31
C ALA A 130 -13.68 11.47 -3.51
N LYS A 131 -14.54 11.69 -4.51
CA LYS A 131 -14.67 10.76 -5.65
C LYS A 131 -13.39 10.59 -6.46
N LYS A 132 -12.83 11.69 -6.97
CA LYS A 132 -11.55 11.65 -7.73
C LYS A 132 -10.40 11.18 -6.86
N PHE A 133 -10.34 11.64 -5.62
CA PHE A 133 -9.33 11.17 -4.68
C PHE A 133 -9.39 9.65 -4.49
N CYS A 134 -10.59 9.09 -4.37
CA CYS A 134 -10.80 7.66 -4.22
C CYS A 134 -10.50 6.86 -5.48
N GLU A 135 -10.84 7.39 -6.66
CA GLU A 135 -10.41 6.81 -7.93
C GLU A 135 -8.90 6.65 -8.00
N TYR A 136 -8.16 7.73 -7.75
CA TYR A 136 -6.69 7.72 -7.79
C TYR A 136 -6.09 6.85 -6.70
N THR A 137 -6.59 6.96 -5.47
CA THR A 137 -6.06 6.21 -4.33
C THR A 137 -6.24 4.71 -4.52
N THR A 138 -7.42 4.25 -4.97
CA THR A 138 -7.67 2.83 -5.27
C THR A 138 -6.82 2.35 -6.45
N PHE A 139 -6.71 3.15 -7.52
CA PHE A 139 -5.92 2.82 -8.69
C PHE A 139 -4.43 2.64 -8.35
N TYR A 140 -3.82 3.65 -7.71
CA TYR A 140 -2.40 3.63 -7.38
C TYR A 140 -2.04 2.64 -6.27
N TYR A 141 -2.92 2.42 -5.29
CA TYR A 141 -2.74 1.31 -4.37
C TYR A 141 -2.69 -0.03 -5.13
N GLY A 142 -3.55 -0.21 -6.13
CA GLY A 142 -3.52 -1.38 -6.99
C GLY A 142 -2.15 -1.55 -7.67
N LEU A 143 -1.65 -0.50 -8.31
CA LEU A 143 -0.38 -0.54 -9.04
C LEU A 143 0.85 -0.72 -8.14
N PHE A 144 0.89 0.01 -7.02
CA PHE A 144 2.12 0.19 -6.24
C PHE A 144 2.15 -0.59 -4.92
N VAL A 145 1.03 -1.18 -4.48
CA VAL A 145 0.95 -1.90 -3.21
C VAL A 145 0.37 -3.30 -3.37
N ALA A 146 -0.82 -3.43 -3.95
CA ALA A 146 -1.58 -4.68 -3.94
C ALA A 146 -0.90 -5.83 -4.69
N ASP A 147 -0.13 -5.52 -5.74
CA ASP A 147 0.53 -6.54 -6.57
C ASP A 147 1.91 -6.96 -6.00
N PHE A 148 2.38 -6.31 -4.94
CA PHE A 148 3.66 -6.62 -4.29
C PHE A 148 3.45 -7.44 -3.01
N LYS A 149 4.41 -8.31 -2.71
CA LYS A 149 4.42 -9.06 -1.44
C LYS A 149 4.63 -8.11 -0.28
N SER A 150 4.11 -8.47 0.90
CA SER A 150 4.24 -7.65 2.12
C SER A 150 5.70 -7.29 2.44
N GLU A 151 6.65 -8.23 2.27
CA GLU A 151 8.09 -7.95 2.45
C GLU A 151 8.64 -6.90 1.47
N GLN A 152 8.19 -6.92 0.21
CA GLN A 152 8.58 -5.92 -0.79
C GLN A 152 8.00 -4.56 -0.42
N VAL A 153 6.73 -4.50 -0.02
CA VAL A 153 6.09 -3.26 0.45
C VAL A 153 6.82 -2.67 1.66
N ASN A 154 7.22 -3.50 2.63
CA ASN A 154 8.00 -3.06 3.78
C ASN A 154 9.40 -2.57 3.38
N SER A 155 10.05 -3.27 2.45
CA SER A 155 11.37 -2.88 1.92
C SER A 155 11.31 -1.56 1.15
N LEU A 156 10.28 -1.35 0.33
CA LEU A 156 10.05 -0.12 -0.42
C LEU A 156 9.79 1.06 0.51
N ASN A 157 8.93 0.89 1.52
CA ASN A 157 8.74 1.92 2.53
C ASN A 157 10.06 2.21 3.28
N ALA A 158 10.85 1.20 3.62
CA ALA A 158 12.15 1.39 4.28
C ALA A 158 13.16 2.15 3.44
N LEU A 159 13.27 1.80 2.17
CA LEU A 159 14.14 2.52 1.25
C LEU A 159 13.67 3.97 1.06
N ALA A 160 12.37 4.19 0.90
CA ALA A 160 11.79 5.54 0.78
C ALA A 160 12.10 6.43 2.00
N SER A 161 12.21 5.82 3.18
CA SER A 161 12.49 6.51 4.45
C SER A 161 13.93 6.34 4.97
N ARG A 162 14.86 5.90 4.11
CA ARG A 162 16.27 5.64 4.48
C ARG A 162 16.92 6.75 5.28
N LYS A 163 16.63 8.01 4.94
CA LYS A 163 17.20 9.21 5.59
C LYS A 163 16.86 9.36 7.07
N PHE A 164 15.85 8.66 7.57
CA PHE A 164 15.45 8.73 8.98
C PHE A 164 16.19 7.76 9.89
N PHE A 165 16.97 6.84 9.32
CA PHE A 165 17.72 5.82 10.04
C PHE A 165 19.20 6.19 10.16
N THR A 166 19.76 5.95 11.34
CA THR A 166 21.21 5.84 11.47
C THR A 166 21.72 4.65 10.67
N GLN A 167 23.04 4.60 10.39
CA GLN A 167 23.64 3.46 9.70
C GLN A 167 23.40 2.14 10.47
N GLN A 168 23.49 2.16 11.80
CA GLN A 168 23.23 1.01 12.66
C GLN A 168 21.76 0.56 12.59
N GLN A 169 20.80 1.50 12.65
CA GLN A 169 19.37 1.18 12.51
C GLN A 169 19.08 0.58 11.14
N TRP A 170 19.69 1.12 10.08
CA TRP A 170 19.55 0.59 8.73
C TRP A 170 20.09 -0.84 8.62
N GLN A 171 21.28 -1.12 9.14
CA GLN A 171 21.85 -2.46 9.16
C GLN A 171 20.98 -3.46 9.96
N SER A 172 20.45 -3.05 11.11
CA SER A 172 19.54 -3.89 11.91
C SER A 172 18.26 -4.20 11.13
N LEU A 173 17.70 -3.20 10.44
CA LEU A 173 16.53 -3.35 9.58
C LEU A 173 16.79 -4.29 8.41
N THR A 174 17.92 -4.14 7.72
CA THR A 174 18.22 -5.00 6.56
C THR A 174 18.50 -6.45 6.96
N ARG A 175 18.92 -6.68 8.21
CA ARG A 175 19.10 -8.03 8.80
C ARG A 175 17.82 -8.62 9.40
N GLY A 176 16.67 -7.97 9.22
CA GLY A 176 15.38 -8.50 9.66
C GLY A 176 15.05 -8.34 11.15
N ARG A 177 15.80 -7.52 11.89
CA ARG A 177 15.59 -7.33 13.34
C ARG A 177 14.32 -6.54 13.68
N TYR A 178 13.58 -6.05 12.69
CA TYR A 178 12.30 -5.35 12.86
C TYR A 178 11.10 -6.07 12.23
N GLY A 179 11.16 -7.39 12.12
CA GLY A 179 10.00 -8.22 11.77
C GLY A 179 9.71 -8.38 10.28
N PHE A 180 10.65 -8.00 9.40
CA PHE A 180 10.61 -8.31 7.98
C PHE A 180 12.03 -8.40 7.40
N SER A 181 12.26 -9.27 6.42
CA SER A 181 13.54 -9.33 5.71
C SER A 181 13.58 -8.29 4.60
N TYR A 182 14.56 -7.38 4.64
CA TYR A 182 14.72 -6.39 3.59
C TYR A 182 15.14 -7.06 2.29
N ARG A 183 14.36 -6.83 1.23
CA ARG A 183 14.67 -7.27 -0.12
C ARG A 183 14.46 -6.10 -1.08
N PRO A 184 15.52 -5.62 -1.77
CA PRO A 184 15.36 -4.58 -2.77
C PRO A 184 14.45 -5.08 -3.90
N LEU A 185 13.58 -4.21 -4.38
CA LEU A 185 12.73 -4.50 -5.53
C LEU A 185 13.61 -4.65 -6.77
N LYS A 186 13.44 -5.75 -7.51
CA LYS A 186 14.16 -6.03 -8.76
C LYS A 186 13.29 -5.66 -9.96
N THR A 187 13.93 -5.39 -11.11
CA THR A 187 13.20 -5.15 -12.37
C THR A 187 12.32 -6.35 -12.76
N SER A 188 12.78 -7.57 -12.51
CA SER A 188 12.01 -8.81 -12.72
C SER A 188 10.74 -8.88 -11.88
N ASP A 189 10.73 -8.24 -10.70
CA ASP A 189 9.55 -8.23 -9.84
C ASP A 189 8.39 -7.41 -10.46
N LEU A 190 8.66 -6.58 -11.47
CA LEU A 190 7.62 -5.82 -12.18
C LEU A 190 6.79 -6.67 -13.14
N HIS A 191 7.35 -7.76 -13.67
CA HIS A 191 6.74 -8.54 -14.75
C HIS A 191 5.40 -9.19 -14.34
N SER A 192 5.24 -9.52 -13.06
CA SER A 192 4.02 -10.11 -12.50
C SER A 192 3.01 -9.08 -11.99
N THR A 193 3.25 -7.79 -12.19
CA THR A 193 2.43 -6.70 -11.62
C THR A 193 1.73 -5.91 -12.71
N ARG A 194 0.64 -5.22 -12.36
CA ARG A 194 0.02 -4.24 -13.26
C ARG A 194 0.97 -3.10 -13.64
N LEU A 195 1.93 -2.78 -12.77
CA LEU A 195 2.95 -1.77 -13.05
C LEU A 195 3.88 -2.18 -14.20
N GLY A 196 4.07 -3.49 -14.41
CA GLY A 196 4.85 -4.01 -15.55
C GLY A 196 4.34 -3.58 -16.92
N LYS A 197 3.04 -3.28 -17.05
CA LYS A 197 2.44 -2.76 -18.29
C LYS A 197 2.90 -1.34 -18.65
N TYR A 198 3.51 -0.64 -17.70
CA TYR A 198 4.06 0.71 -17.87
C TYR A 198 5.58 0.71 -18.13
N VAL A 199 6.19 -0.49 -18.24
CA VAL A 199 7.62 -0.66 -18.44
C VAL A 199 7.93 -0.89 -19.91
N ILE A 200 8.88 -0.14 -20.45
CA ILE A 200 9.44 -0.37 -21.79
C ILE A 200 10.22 -1.69 -21.74
N ALA A 201 9.80 -2.66 -22.56
CA ALA A 201 10.54 -3.89 -22.77
C ALA A 201 11.93 -3.54 -23.33
N LEU A 202 12.98 -3.94 -22.62
CA LEU A 202 14.33 -3.89 -23.18
C LEU A 202 14.38 -4.98 -24.25
N LYS A 203 14.54 -4.58 -25.50
CA LYS A 203 14.87 -5.49 -26.60
C LYS A 203 16.31 -5.96 -26.46
#